data_AF-A0A8T7MGN7-F1
#
_entry.id   AF-A0A8T7MGN7-F1
#
_cell.length_a   1.000
_cell.length_b   1.000
_cell.length_c   1.000
_cell.angle_alpha   90.00
_cell.angle_beta   90.00
_cell.angle_gamma   90.00
#
_symmetry.space_group_name_H-M   'P 1'
#
loop_
_entity.id
_entity.type
_entity.pdbx_description
1 polymer ?
#
loop_
_entity_poly.entity_id
_entity_poly.type
_entity_poly.pdbx_seq_one_letter_code
_entity_poly.pdbx_strand_id
1 'polypeptide(L)'
;MKNLFSRSWVLALSTLIIISFILFELVILSNQVGSKKIAPTATPQSIVQITGTVGAISPTATPTLVPTLAPPQNTPPPGIGNEYLALGDSVAYGVGAPFSEQLGYAGVFYESYLKAVQPNLVTYKNFAVPGETSSSFITNTSYRSQLERTLDELDTAEKAGRRISPITLTIGGNDMLEVRGKTSAEKAAALERYDTNLQKILKQLVAHTKGKSDLIVTTYYNPYASGGKDDETVWVQRFNEVIQKRATESQALVADFFAPIFGHEKTLTWIGTGDVHPNTPGHVVLATAVWKATGYATQAPQITLDFSVFPENRLLTAGQRFAFTVKVQAEYSRLTLGNLSKVTVALDGGEKKILALVPSRYNSDTSSSQEFSYLFDSVGLTSGKHLLRFEAVDSAGNIGALELPFEVA
;
A
#
# COMPACT_ATOMS: atom_id res chain seq x y z
N MET A 1 -36.03 37.25 -6.62
CA MET A 1 -35.91 36.81 -8.03
C MET A 1 -34.95 35.64 -8.05
N LYS A 2 -35.42 34.43 -7.73
CA LYS A 2 -35.74 33.33 -8.65
C LYS A 2 -34.60 32.91 -9.59
N ASN A 3 -33.92 31.84 -9.16
CA ASN A 3 -33.33 30.73 -9.92
C ASN A 3 -33.39 30.80 -11.45
N LEU A 4 -32.21 30.81 -12.10
CA LEU A 4 -32.01 30.31 -13.47
C LEU A 4 -30.51 30.13 -13.74
N PHE A 5 -29.91 29.04 -13.25
CA PHE A 5 -28.74 28.45 -13.90
C PHE A 5 -28.91 26.94 -13.88
N SER A 6 -29.25 26.40 -15.06
CA SER A 6 -29.70 25.04 -15.28
C SER A 6 -28.53 24.06 -15.39
N ARG A 7 -28.82 22.81 -15.01
CA ARG A 7 -27.97 21.61 -15.05
C ARG A 7 -27.40 21.23 -16.43
N SER A 8 -27.59 22.05 -17.46
CA SER A 8 -27.21 21.74 -18.84
C SER A 8 -25.72 21.98 -19.14
N TRP A 9 -25.00 22.75 -18.32
CA TRP A 9 -23.58 23.08 -18.55
C TRP A 9 -22.61 21.98 -18.09
N VAL A 10 -22.99 21.16 -17.12
CA VAL A 10 -22.13 20.07 -16.59
C VAL A 10 -22.11 18.86 -17.55
N LEU A 11 -23.16 18.66 -18.35
CA LEU A 11 -23.22 17.62 -19.40
C LEU A 11 -22.46 18.02 -20.67
N ALA A 12 -22.34 19.31 -20.98
CA ALA A 12 -21.61 19.79 -22.16
C ALA A 12 -20.08 19.64 -22.00
N LEU A 13 -19.54 19.86 -20.79
CA LEU A 13 -18.10 19.70 -20.52
C LEU A 13 -17.67 18.22 -20.49
N SER A 14 -18.53 17.34 -19.99
CA SER A 14 -18.25 15.89 -19.92
C SER A 14 -18.28 15.23 -21.31
N THR A 15 -19.08 15.75 -22.25
CA THR A 15 -19.13 15.23 -23.63
C THR A 15 -17.91 15.67 -24.47
N LEU A 16 -17.34 16.85 -24.21
CA LEU A 16 -16.15 17.33 -24.94
C LEU A 16 -14.86 16.59 -24.55
N ILE A 17 -14.76 16.13 -23.29
CA ILE A 17 -13.60 15.36 -22.81
C ILE A 17 -13.60 13.94 -23.39
N ILE A 18 -14.78 13.33 -23.58
CA ILE A 18 -14.92 11.99 -24.17
C ILE A 18 -14.55 11.98 -25.67
N ILE A 19 -14.85 13.06 -26.41
CA ILE A 19 -14.52 13.15 -27.84
C ILE A 19 -13.00 13.31 -28.07
N SER A 20 -12.28 13.96 -27.15
CA SER A 20 -10.81 14.10 -27.25
C SER A 20 -10.07 12.76 -27.03
N PHE A 21 -10.65 11.84 -26.26
CA PHE A 21 -10.08 10.51 -26.02
C PHE A 21 -10.24 9.56 -27.23
N ILE A 22 -11.35 9.65 -27.96
CA ILE A 22 -11.61 8.77 -29.13
C ILE A 22 -10.67 9.10 -30.31
N LEU A 23 -10.25 10.36 -30.45
CA LEU A 23 -9.32 10.78 -31.50
C LEU A 23 -7.86 10.37 -31.23
N PHE A 24 -7.48 10.11 -29.97
CA PHE A 24 -6.13 9.68 -29.62
C PHE A 24 -5.91 8.17 -29.85
N GLU A 25 -6.95 7.34 -29.73
CA GLU A 25 -6.85 5.89 -29.96
C GLU A 25 -6.72 5.51 -31.45
N LEU A 26 -7.29 6.30 -32.37
CA LEU A 26 -7.25 5.97 -33.80
C LEU A 26 -5.84 6.08 -34.42
N VAL A 27 -4.94 6.83 -33.78
CA VAL A 27 -3.56 7.03 -34.26
C VAL A 27 -2.65 5.85 -33.89
N ILE A 28 -2.99 5.07 -32.85
CA ILE A 28 -2.15 3.97 -32.36
C ILE A 28 -2.39 2.66 -33.15
N LEU A 29 -3.57 2.47 -33.74
CA LEU A 29 -3.88 1.25 -34.50
C LEU A 29 -3.31 1.17 -35.93
N SER A 30 -2.72 2.26 -36.47
CA SER A 30 -2.24 2.26 -37.87
C SER A 30 -0.81 1.72 -38.07
N ASN A 31 -0.05 1.40 -37.02
CA ASN A 31 1.40 1.16 -37.14
C ASN A 31 1.89 -0.26 -36.84
N GLN A 32 1.03 -1.28 -36.85
CA GLN A 32 1.45 -2.67 -36.60
C GLN A 32 0.92 -3.63 -37.67
N VAL A 33 1.43 -3.50 -38.89
CA VAL A 33 1.44 -4.60 -39.88
C VAL A 33 2.82 -4.67 -40.52
N GLY A 34 3.62 -5.65 -40.11
CA GLY A 34 4.94 -5.92 -40.67
C GLY A 34 5.50 -7.26 -40.19
N SER A 35 5.10 -8.34 -40.86
CA SER A 35 5.53 -9.72 -40.58
C SER A 35 7.03 -9.94 -40.80
N LYS A 36 7.69 -10.73 -39.94
CA LYS A 36 8.84 -11.55 -40.39
C LYS A 36 9.07 -12.82 -39.56
N LYS A 37 9.46 -13.86 -40.31
CA LYS A 37 9.54 -15.29 -40.02
C LYS A 37 10.60 -15.68 -38.98
N ILE A 38 10.32 -16.79 -38.30
CA ILE A 38 11.18 -17.57 -37.40
C ILE A 38 12.06 -18.54 -38.20
N ALA A 39 13.32 -18.74 -37.80
CA ALA A 39 14.00 -20.05 -37.78
C ALA A 39 15.24 -20.03 -36.85
N PRO A 40 15.64 -21.17 -36.24
CA PRO A 40 16.52 -21.24 -35.07
C PRO A 40 17.94 -21.73 -35.39
N THR A 41 18.95 -21.36 -34.60
CA THR A 41 20.19 -22.15 -34.46
C THR A 41 20.86 -21.90 -33.11
N ALA A 42 21.04 -22.96 -32.33
CA ALA A 42 21.83 -22.99 -31.11
C ALA A 42 23.19 -23.65 -31.41
N THR A 43 24.27 -23.11 -30.82
CA THR A 43 25.55 -23.82 -30.63
C THR A 43 26.24 -23.28 -29.37
N PRO A 44 26.94 -24.13 -28.59
CA PRO A 44 27.36 -23.82 -27.23
C PRO A 44 28.71 -23.10 -27.19
N GLN A 45 28.90 -22.18 -26.24
CA GLN A 45 30.19 -21.55 -25.97
C GLN A 45 30.83 -22.04 -24.67
N SER A 46 32.14 -22.21 -24.78
CA SER A 46 33.09 -22.92 -23.94
C SER A 46 33.42 -22.23 -22.61
N ILE A 47 33.69 -23.06 -21.62
CA ILE A 47 34.25 -22.70 -20.30
C ILE A 47 35.73 -22.34 -20.48
N VAL A 48 36.14 -21.14 -20.05
CA VAL A 48 37.54 -20.73 -19.92
C VAL A 48 37.91 -20.77 -18.44
N GLN A 49 38.84 -21.65 -18.08
CA GLN A 49 39.51 -21.65 -16.78
C GLN A 49 40.58 -20.56 -16.76
N ILE A 50 40.55 -19.69 -15.74
CA ILE A 50 41.62 -18.73 -15.46
C ILE A 50 42.27 -19.13 -14.12
N THR A 51 43.50 -19.62 -14.19
CA THR A 51 44.42 -19.79 -13.07
C THR A 51 45.17 -18.49 -12.84
N GLY A 52 45.01 -17.88 -11.65
CA GLY A 52 45.71 -16.66 -11.25
C GLY A 52 46.26 -16.78 -9.83
N THR A 53 47.56 -16.55 -9.70
CA THR A 53 48.41 -16.71 -8.51
C THR A 53 48.13 -15.62 -7.46
N VAL A 54 48.01 -16.02 -6.19
CA VAL A 54 47.77 -15.10 -5.06
C VAL A 54 49.09 -14.43 -4.64
N GLY A 55 49.20 -13.12 -4.89
CA GLY A 55 50.28 -12.27 -4.36
C GLY A 55 49.83 -11.58 -3.07
N ALA A 56 50.60 -11.73 -2.00
CA ALA A 56 50.37 -11.11 -0.71
C ALA A 56 50.59 -9.58 -0.77
N ILE A 57 49.66 -8.82 -0.17
CA ILE A 57 49.80 -7.38 0.08
C ILE A 57 49.63 -7.10 1.59
N SER A 58 50.61 -6.39 2.15
CA SER A 58 50.74 -6.02 3.56
C SER A 58 49.67 -5.02 4.04
N PRO A 59 49.34 -4.99 5.35
CA PRO A 59 48.31 -4.10 5.89
C PRO A 59 48.93 -2.90 6.60
N THR A 60 48.87 -1.69 6.02
CA THR A 60 49.01 -0.46 6.83
C THR A 60 48.38 0.75 6.13
N ALA A 61 47.11 1.02 6.42
CA ALA A 61 46.51 2.34 6.25
C ALA A 61 45.41 2.50 7.31
N THR A 62 45.66 3.33 8.31
CA THR A 62 44.69 3.71 9.34
C THR A 62 43.60 4.58 8.69
N PRO A 63 42.32 4.18 8.71
CA PRO A 63 41.27 5.00 8.14
C PRO A 63 40.97 6.18 9.06
N THR A 64 41.08 7.39 8.51
CA THR A 64 40.61 8.63 9.12
C THR A 64 39.10 8.52 9.38
N LEU A 65 38.68 8.68 10.64
CA LEU A 65 37.27 8.65 11.04
C LEU A 65 36.50 9.78 10.34
N VAL A 66 35.60 9.41 9.43
CA VAL A 66 34.51 10.28 8.97
C VAL A 66 33.61 10.54 10.18
N PRO A 67 33.22 11.78 10.51
CA PRO A 67 32.27 12.01 11.59
C PRO A 67 30.96 11.28 11.27
N THR A 68 30.64 10.28 12.08
CA THR A 68 29.35 9.60 12.09
C THR A 68 28.28 10.65 12.35
N LEU A 69 27.51 11.02 11.31
CA LEU A 69 26.26 11.75 11.50
C LEU A 69 25.41 10.94 12.47
N ALA A 70 24.96 11.58 13.55
CA ALA A 70 24.03 10.97 14.49
C ALA A 70 22.84 10.39 13.70
N PRO A 71 22.31 9.21 14.07
CA PRO A 71 21.08 8.71 13.49
C PRO A 71 20.01 9.80 13.55
N PRO A 72 19.18 9.99 12.50
CA PRO A 72 18.05 10.90 12.59
C PRO A 72 17.26 10.54 13.85
N GLN A 73 17.04 11.53 14.72
CA GLN A 73 16.21 11.33 15.90
C GLN A 73 14.80 10.98 15.39
N ASN A 74 14.43 9.72 15.52
CA ASN A 74 13.08 9.22 15.27
C ASN A 74 12.15 9.79 16.35
N THR A 75 11.74 11.03 16.22
CA THR A 75 10.53 11.51 16.90
C THR A 75 9.37 10.65 16.42
N PRO A 76 8.60 10.00 17.32
CA PRO A 76 7.42 9.25 16.93
C PRO A 76 6.48 10.12 16.08
N PRO A 77 5.75 9.54 15.11
CA PRO A 77 4.75 10.26 14.34
C PRO A 77 3.81 11.05 15.28
N PRO A 78 3.54 12.35 15.03
CA PRO A 78 2.58 13.16 15.78
C PRO A 78 1.23 12.52 16.12
N GLY A 79 0.80 11.52 15.32
CA GLY A 79 -0.42 10.75 15.52
C GLY A 79 -1.65 11.38 14.88
N ILE A 80 -2.79 10.71 15.04
CA ILE A 80 -4.08 11.15 14.50
C ILE A 80 -4.49 12.50 15.09
N GLY A 81 -4.85 13.44 14.23
CA GLY A 81 -5.28 14.80 14.55
C GLY A 81 -6.80 14.92 14.64
N ASN A 82 -7.31 16.11 14.32
CA ASN A 82 -8.75 16.39 14.26
C ASN A 82 -9.34 16.18 12.86
N GLU A 83 -8.49 16.25 11.83
CA GLU A 83 -8.89 16.18 10.42
C GLU A 83 -7.89 15.34 9.62
N TYR A 84 -8.39 14.52 8.71
CA TYR A 84 -7.60 13.84 7.68
C TYR A 84 -7.75 14.57 6.34
N LEU A 85 -6.61 14.84 5.68
CA LEU A 85 -6.58 15.46 4.36
C LEU A 85 -5.94 14.54 3.32
N ALA A 86 -6.68 14.21 2.26
CA ALA A 86 -6.17 13.48 1.10
C ALA A 86 -5.81 14.43 -0.04
N LEU A 87 -4.57 14.32 -0.53
CA LEU A 87 -4.00 15.11 -1.61
C LEU A 87 -3.54 14.17 -2.72
N GLY A 88 -3.62 14.62 -3.97
CA GLY A 88 -3.10 13.86 -5.10
C GLY A 88 -3.90 13.97 -6.38
N ASP A 89 -3.80 12.91 -7.16
CA ASP A 89 -4.43 12.74 -8.46
C ASP A 89 -5.70 11.87 -8.40
N SER A 90 -6.04 11.20 -9.50
CA SER A 90 -7.21 10.33 -9.62
C SER A 90 -7.18 9.13 -8.66
N VAL A 91 -5.99 8.65 -8.25
CA VAL A 91 -5.88 7.53 -7.31
C VAL A 91 -6.31 7.97 -5.91
N ALA A 92 -5.85 9.13 -5.44
CA ALA A 92 -6.30 9.75 -4.18
C ALA A 92 -7.75 10.21 -4.23
N TYR A 93 -8.22 10.65 -5.41
CA TYR A 93 -9.63 10.96 -5.61
C TYR A 93 -10.52 9.71 -5.48
N GLY A 94 -9.99 8.53 -5.80
CA GLY A 94 -10.68 7.25 -5.70
C GLY A 94 -11.33 6.77 -7.01
N VAL A 95 -10.85 7.26 -8.17
CA VAL A 95 -11.35 6.80 -9.48
C VAL A 95 -11.23 5.27 -9.57
N GLY A 96 -12.23 4.64 -10.19
CA GLY A 96 -12.36 3.18 -10.30
C GLY A 96 -13.18 2.54 -9.19
N ALA A 97 -13.54 3.27 -8.12
CA ALA A 97 -14.55 2.87 -7.15
C ALA A 97 -15.94 3.46 -7.50
N PRO A 98 -17.06 2.78 -7.17
CA PRO A 98 -18.42 3.25 -7.48
C PRO A 98 -18.85 4.52 -6.70
N PHE A 99 -18.11 4.90 -5.65
CA PHE A 99 -18.23 6.15 -4.92
C PHE A 99 -16.83 6.66 -4.57
N SER A 100 -16.16 7.34 -5.49
CA SER A 100 -14.72 7.58 -5.44
C SER A 100 -14.22 8.16 -4.12
N GLU A 101 -14.87 9.19 -3.59
CA GLU A 101 -14.39 9.84 -2.36
C GLU A 101 -14.61 8.99 -1.10
N GLN A 102 -15.62 8.11 -1.09
CA GLN A 102 -15.97 7.28 0.08
C GLN A 102 -15.33 5.89 0.02
N LEU A 103 -15.24 5.31 -1.17
CA LEU A 103 -14.79 3.94 -1.42
C LEU A 103 -13.47 3.86 -2.17
N GLY A 104 -12.87 4.99 -2.55
CA GLY A 104 -11.45 5.08 -2.86
C GLY A 104 -10.60 4.88 -1.61
N TYR A 105 -9.30 4.65 -1.79
CA TYR A 105 -8.43 4.28 -0.68
C TYR A 105 -8.45 5.31 0.46
N ALA A 106 -8.55 6.60 0.16
CA ALA A 106 -8.57 7.67 1.15
C ALA A 106 -9.84 7.59 2.03
N GLY A 107 -11.01 7.44 1.41
CA GLY A 107 -12.27 7.28 2.13
C GLY A 107 -12.29 6.00 2.97
N VAL A 108 -11.80 4.88 2.41
CA VAL A 108 -11.66 3.61 3.14
C VAL A 108 -10.71 3.76 4.33
N PHE A 109 -9.56 4.41 4.14
CA PHE A 109 -8.59 4.69 5.21
C PHE A 109 -9.23 5.49 6.36
N TYR A 110 -9.97 6.54 6.03
CA TYR A 110 -10.70 7.35 7.01
C TYR A 110 -11.77 6.57 7.76
N GLU A 111 -12.72 5.98 7.04
CA GLU A 111 -13.90 5.35 7.63
C GLU A 111 -13.54 4.05 8.34
N SER A 112 -12.64 3.26 7.77
CA SER A 112 -12.36 1.90 8.25
C SER A 112 -11.27 1.82 9.31
N TYR A 113 -10.32 2.76 9.28
CA TYR A 113 -9.14 2.69 10.15
C TYR A 113 -9.06 3.87 11.11
N LEU A 114 -9.06 5.11 10.60
CA LEU A 114 -8.91 6.28 11.47
C LEU A 114 -10.06 6.43 12.48
N LYS A 115 -11.30 6.25 12.04
CA LYS A 115 -12.47 6.28 12.94
C LYS A 115 -12.57 5.09 13.88
N ALA A 116 -11.88 3.98 13.57
CA ALA A 116 -11.83 2.84 14.46
C ALA A 116 -10.97 3.15 15.70
N VAL A 117 -9.90 3.95 15.53
CA VAL A 117 -8.98 4.37 16.61
C VAL A 117 -9.49 5.60 17.32
N GLN A 118 -9.97 6.58 16.55
CA GLN A 118 -10.48 7.84 17.05
C GLN A 118 -11.89 8.04 16.50
N PRO A 119 -12.92 7.44 17.12
CA PRO A 119 -14.31 7.55 16.66
C PRO A 119 -14.84 8.99 16.58
N ASN A 120 -14.24 9.89 17.37
CA ASN A 120 -14.53 11.31 17.37
C ASN A 120 -13.69 12.11 16.36
N LEU A 121 -12.96 11.45 15.45
CA LEU A 121 -12.24 12.13 14.37
C LEU A 121 -13.25 12.87 13.48
N VAL A 122 -13.14 14.19 13.48
CA VAL A 122 -14.28 15.06 13.17
C VAL A 122 -14.49 15.20 11.67
N THR A 123 -13.42 15.25 10.87
CA THR A 123 -13.52 15.56 9.45
C THR A 123 -12.51 14.82 8.58
N TYR A 124 -12.98 14.52 7.36
CA TYR A 124 -12.17 14.10 6.23
C TYR A 124 -12.40 15.07 5.09
N LYS A 125 -11.33 15.50 4.42
CA LYS A 125 -11.39 16.27 3.18
C LYS A 125 -10.54 15.60 2.11
N ASN A 126 -11.08 15.54 0.90
CA ASN A 126 -10.33 15.12 -0.29
C ASN A 126 -10.11 16.33 -1.19
N PHE A 127 -8.85 16.77 -1.32
CA PHE A 127 -8.47 17.84 -2.24
C PHE A 127 -7.89 17.30 -3.55
N ALA A 128 -7.76 15.98 -3.69
CA ALA A 128 -7.25 15.33 -4.88
C ALA A 128 -8.07 15.67 -6.12
N VAL A 129 -7.41 15.69 -7.28
CA VAL A 129 -8.03 16.09 -8.55
C VAL A 129 -7.63 15.07 -9.62
N PRO A 130 -8.57 14.40 -10.31
CA PRO A 130 -8.24 13.53 -11.42
C PRO A 130 -7.43 14.24 -12.51
N GLY A 131 -6.35 13.60 -12.97
CA GLY A 131 -5.43 14.17 -13.96
C GLY A 131 -4.39 15.15 -13.42
N GLU A 132 -4.36 15.42 -12.12
CA GLU A 132 -3.37 16.32 -11.51
C GLU A 132 -1.94 15.79 -11.72
N THR A 133 -1.04 16.67 -12.17
CA THR A 133 0.41 16.42 -12.26
C THR A 133 1.12 17.09 -11.08
N SER A 134 2.37 16.72 -10.82
CA SER A 134 3.20 17.41 -9.82
C SER A 134 3.36 18.91 -10.12
N SER A 135 3.32 19.31 -11.39
CA SER A 135 3.43 20.71 -11.81
C SER A 135 2.14 21.48 -11.53
N SER A 136 0.99 20.94 -11.93
CA SER A 136 -0.31 21.59 -11.72
C SER A 136 -0.69 21.65 -10.24
N PHE A 137 -0.21 20.67 -9.45
CA PHE A 137 -0.38 20.65 -8.00
C PHE A 137 0.20 21.91 -7.35
N ILE A 138 1.36 22.36 -7.83
CA ILE A 138 2.08 23.54 -7.33
C ILE A 138 1.51 24.84 -7.89
N THR A 139 1.15 24.85 -9.18
CA THR A 139 0.66 26.06 -9.85
C THR A 139 -0.31 25.67 -10.93
N ASN A 140 -1.51 26.26 -10.89
CA ASN A 140 -2.55 26.03 -11.87
C ASN A 140 -3.02 27.39 -12.44
N THR A 141 -3.22 27.46 -13.76
CA THR A 141 -3.57 28.71 -14.46
C THR A 141 -5.07 28.99 -14.48
N SER A 142 -5.90 28.00 -14.17
CA SER A 142 -7.36 28.08 -14.31
C SER A 142 -8.07 28.22 -12.97
N TYR A 143 -7.45 27.78 -11.88
CA TYR A 143 -7.99 27.86 -10.53
C TYR A 143 -6.84 27.79 -9.51
N ARG A 144 -7.16 27.97 -8.22
CA ARG A 144 -6.19 27.84 -7.13
C ARG A 144 -5.61 26.43 -7.10
N SER A 145 -4.28 26.32 -7.16
CA SER A 145 -3.58 25.04 -7.15
C SER A 145 -3.91 24.21 -5.90
N GLN A 146 -3.71 22.90 -5.98
CA GLN A 146 -3.97 22.02 -4.84
C GLN A 146 -3.06 22.38 -3.65
N LEU A 147 -1.80 22.73 -3.91
CA LEU A 147 -0.87 23.20 -2.87
C LEU A 147 -1.42 24.45 -2.17
N GLU A 148 -1.81 25.50 -2.91
CA GLU A 148 -2.33 26.74 -2.31
C GLU A 148 -3.57 26.47 -1.44
N ARG A 149 -4.50 25.62 -1.90
CA ARG A 149 -5.67 25.25 -1.10
C ARG A 149 -5.29 24.49 0.17
N THR A 150 -4.31 23.61 0.09
CA THR A 150 -3.80 22.86 1.25
C THR A 150 -3.15 23.77 2.29
N LEU A 151 -2.31 24.72 1.87
CA LEU A 151 -1.64 25.63 2.79
C LEU A 151 -2.66 26.52 3.53
N ASP A 152 -3.67 27.03 2.83
CA ASP A 152 -4.78 27.78 3.44
C ASP A 152 -5.57 26.96 4.46
N GLU A 153 -5.85 25.70 4.17
CA GLU A 153 -6.57 24.82 5.09
C GLU A 153 -5.74 24.51 6.33
N LEU A 154 -4.42 24.28 6.19
CA LEU A 154 -3.51 24.11 7.32
C LEU A 154 -3.51 25.35 8.24
N ASP A 155 -3.38 26.54 7.65
CA ASP A 155 -3.43 27.80 8.39
C ASP A 155 -4.79 28.03 9.07
N THR A 156 -5.88 27.69 8.37
CA THR A 156 -7.24 27.81 8.89
C THR A 156 -7.49 26.85 10.06
N ALA A 157 -7.02 25.60 9.94
CA ALA A 157 -7.08 24.63 11.01
C ALA A 157 -6.26 25.08 12.22
N GLU A 158 -5.02 25.54 12.03
CA GLU A 158 -4.18 26.01 13.12
C GLU A 158 -4.81 27.20 13.87
N LYS A 159 -5.35 28.19 13.15
CA LYS A 159 -6.08 29.33 13.75
C LYS A 159 -7.31 28.89 14.54
N ALA A 160 -7.95 27.80 14.12
CA ALA A 160 -9.08 27.20 14.82
C ALA A 160 -8.67 26.25 15.96
N GLY A 161 -7.38 26.11 16.25
CA GLY A 161 -6.87 25.16 17.25
C GLY A 161 -7.02 23.69 16.84
N ARG A 162 -7.24 23.41 15.55
CA ARG A 162 -7.34 22.06 14.98
C ARG A 162 -5.99 21.64 14.40
N ARG A 163 -5.72 20.34 14.48
CA ARG A 163 -4.56 19.69 13.85
C ARG A 163 -5.02 18.84 12.67
N ILE A 164 -4.48 19.08 11.49
CA ILE A 164 -4.68 18.20 10.34
C ILE A 164 -3.61 17.12 10.40
N SER A 165 -4.01 15.89 10.68
CA SER A 165 -3.15 14.71 10.69
C SER A 165 -4.03 13.46 10.67
N PRO A 166 -3.77 12.47 9.81
CA PRO A 166 -2.71 12.43 8.81
C PRO A 166 -2.96 13.31 7.57
N ILE A 167 -1.96 13.44 6.70
CA ILE A 167 -2.07 13.97 5.34
C ILE A 167 -1.50 12.93 4.38
N THR A 168 -2.28 12.43 3.43
CA THR A 168 -1.76 11.53 2.38
C THR A 168 -1.50 12.30 1.09
N LEU A 169 -0.40 12.03 0.40
CA LEU A 169 -0.03 12.62 -0.88
C LEU A 169 0.25 11.52 -1.93
N THR A 170 -0.62 11.43 -2.93
CA THR A 170 -0.50 10.51 -4.08
C THR A 170 -0.41 11.33 -5.36
N ILE A 171 0.80 11.75 -5.75
CA ILE A 171 1.01 12.62 -6.91
C ILE A 171 2.19 12.15 -7.78
N GLY A 172 2.06 12.29 -9.10
CA GLY A 172 3.11 11.97 -10.07
C GLY A 172 2.74 10.91 -11.08
N GLY A 173 1.64 10.18 -10.88
CA GLY A 173 1.19 9.15 -11.82
C GLY A 173 0.97 9.72 -13.22
N ASN A 174 0.34 10.88 -13.33
CA ASN A 174 0.10 11.55 -14.60
C ASN A 174 1.40 12.06 -15.26
N ASP A 175 2.37 12.54 -14.48
CA ASP A 175 3.69 12.94 -15.00
C ASP A 175 4.38 11.78 -15.74
N MET A 176 4.26 10.56 -15.22
CA MET A 176 4.82 9.36 -15.85
C MET A 176 3.94 8.81 -16.99
N LEU A 177 2.62 8.91 -16.88
CA LEU A 177 1.70 8.50 -17.96
C LEU A 177 1.88 9.35 -19.22
N GLU A 178 2.16 10.65 -19.10
CA GLU A 178 2.43 11.55 -20.22
C GLU A 178 3.65 11.13 -21.06
N VAL A 179 4.57 10.37 -20.49
CA VAL A 179 5.80 9.89 -21.14
C VAL A 179 5.83 8.37 -21.34
N ARG A 180 4.71 7.68 -21.10
CA ARG A 180 4.59 6.26 -21.39
C ARG A 180 4.81 5.98 -22.88
N GLY A 181 5.59 4.95 -23.19
CA GLY A 181 5.95 4.61 -24.58
C GLY A 181 6.85 5.63 -25.30
N LYS A 182 7.29 6.70 -24.64
CA LYS A 182 8.27 7.66 -25.16
C LYS A 182 9.71 7.18 -24.94
N THR A 183 10.69 7.94 -25.44
CA THR A 183 12.11 7.57 -25.32
C THR A 183 12.60 7.65 -23.87
N SER A 184 13.67 6.91 -23.56
CA SER A 184 14.31 6.95 -22.24
C SER A 184 14.77 8.36 -21.82
N ALA A 185 15.14 9.21 -22.78
CA ALA A 185 15.52 10.59 -22.50
C ALA A 185 14.31 11.45 -22.07
N GLU A 186 13.16 11.28 -22.70
CA GLU A 186 11.92 11.96 -22.32
C GLU A 186 11.41 11.48 -20.96
N LYS A 187 11.47 10.17 -20.69
CA LYS A 187 11.14 9.60 -19.38
C LYS A 187 12.07 10.13 -18.27
N ALA A 188 13.37 10.22 -18.54
CA ALA A 188 14.33 10.79 -17.60
C ALA A 188 14.03 12.26 -17.29
N ALA A 189 13.74 13.07 -18.31
CA ALA A 189 13.41 14.49 -18.13
C ALA A 189 12.11 14.71 -17.36
N ALA A 190 11.09 13.87 -17.57
CA ALA A 190 9.86 13.91 -16.78
C ALA A 190 10.11 13.52 -15.32
N LEU A 191 10.92 12.49 -15.08
CA LEU A 191 11.30 12.07 -13.73
C LEU A 191 12.09 13.16 -12.98
N GLU A 192 13.00 13.85 -13.65
CA GLU A 192 13.76 14.98 -13.06
C GLU A 192 12.86 16.18 -12.71
N ARG A 193 11.89 16.49 -13.57
CA ARG A 193 10.88 17.51 -13.29
C ARG A 193 10.03 17.11 -12.08
N TYR A 194 9.55 15.87 -12.06
CA TYR A 194 8.79 15.32 -10.95
C TYR A 194 9.58 15.39 -9.64
N ASP A 195 10.85 14.99 -9.66
CA ASP A 195 11.74 15.02 -8.50
C ASP A 195 11.85 16.43 -7.90
N THR A 196 12.07 17.42 -8.76
CA THR A 196 12.13 18.85 -8.38
C THR A 196 10.81 19.33 -7.77
N ASN A 197 9.69 18.95 -8.39
CA ASN A 197 8.36 19.35 -7.94
C ASN A 197 7.99 18.69 -6.61
N LEU A 198 8.22 17.39 -6.45
CA LEU A 198 7.95 16.65 -5.22
C LEU A 198 8.77 17.24 -4.06
N GLN A 199 10.06 17.53 -4.28
CA GLN A 199 10.88 18.19 -3.27
C GLN A 199 10.27 19.54 -2.83
N LYS A 200 9.78 20.36 -3.78
CA LYS A 200 9.13 21.64 -3.48
C LYS A 200 7.82 21.45 -2.71
N ILE A 201 6.99 20.49 -3.10
CA ILE A 201 5.71 20.18 -2.43
C ILE A 201 5.97 19.76 -0.98
N LEU A 202 6.82 18.76 -0.77
CA LEU A 202 7.10 18.24 0.57
C LEU A 202 7.72 19.31 1.47
N LYS A 203 8.65 20.13 0.95
CA LYS A 203 9.22 21.26 1.70
C LYS A 203 8.14 22.24 2.19
N GLN A 204 7.18 22.58 1.33
CA GLN A 204 6.08 23.50 1.67
C GLN A 204 5.15 22.88 2.72
N LEU A 205 4.78 21.60 2.56
CA LEU A 205 3.92 20.88 3.51
C LEU A 205 4.60 20.72 4.88
N VAL A 206 5.86 20.31 4.93
CA VAL A 206 6.62 20.19 6.19
C VAL A 206 6.72 21.54 6.90
N ALA A 207 6.99 22.62 6.17
CA ALA A 207 7.07 23.97 6.75
C ALA A 207 5.73 24.43 7.37
N HIS A 208 4.60 24.18 6.72
CA HIS A 208 3.28 24.62 7.21
C HIS A 208 2.71 23.72 8.29
N THR A 209 2.99 22.42 8.24
CA THR A 209 2.58 21.48 9.30
C THR A 209 3.39 21.67 10.58
N LYS A 210 4.59 22.28 10.50
CA LYS A 210 5.48 22.53 11.65
C LYS A 210 5.77 21.27 12.47
N GLY A 211 5.87 20.13 11.78
CA GLY A 211 6.06 18.81 12.41
C GLY A 211 4.87 18.30 13.23
N LYS A 212 3.67 18.85 13.05
CA LYS A 212 2.44 18.44 13.77
C LYS A 212 1.58 17.46 12.97
N SER A 213 1.98 17.07 11.78
CA SER A 213 1.19 16.21 10.89
C SER A 213 2.01 15.01 10.44
N ASP A 214 1.36 13.85 10.41
CA ASP A 214 1.91 12.68 9.75
C ASP A 214 1.68 12.81 8.25
N LEU A 215 2.75 13.16 7.53
CA LEU A 215 2.74 13.22 6.08
C LEU A 215 3.07 11.84 5.53
N ILE A 216 2.14 11.25 4.77
CA ILE A 216 2.30 9.94 4.13
C ILE A 216 2.33 10.13 2.62
N VAL A 217 3.46 9.82 1.99
CA VAL A 217 3.62 9.84 0.54
C VAL A 217 3.45 8.41 0.01
N THR A 218 2.70 8.22 -1.06
CA THR A 218 2.50 6.89 -1.63
C THR A 218 3.46 6.65 -2.80
N THR A 219 3.95 5.43 -2.96
CA THR A 219 4.50 4.98 -4.24
C THR A 219 3.36 4.78 -5.26
N TYR A 220 3.69 4.39 -6.49
CA TYR A 220 2.72 3.95 -7.50
C TYR A 220 2.93 2.50 -7.91
N TYR A 221 1.84 1.83 -8.22
CA TYR A 221 1.85 0.53 -8.88
C TYR A 221 2.12 0.66 -10.39
N ASN A 222 2.54 -0.44 -11.02
CA ASN A 222 2.56 -0.55 -12.48
C ASN A 222 1.32 -1.33 -12.94
N PRO A 223 0.27 -0.69 -13.49
CA PRO A 223 -0.91 -1.41 -13.98
C PRO A 223 -0.59 -2.29 -15.20
N TYR A 224 0.50 -2.00 -15.92
CA TYR A 224 0.85 -2.68 -17.17
C TYR A 224 1.80 -3.86 -16.98
N ALA A 225 2.25 -4.12 -15.75
CA ALA A 225 3.22 -5.17 -15.51
C ALA A 225 2.67 -6.53 -15.94
N SER A 226 3.47 -7.27 -16.71
CA SER A 226 3.20 -8.67 -17.07
C SER A 226 4.33 -9.57 -16.60
N GLY A 227 4.68 -9.51 -15.32
CA GLY A 227 5.77 -10.31 -14.74
C GLY A 227 7.13 -9.61 -14.61
N GLY A 228 7.17 -8.28 -14.65
CA GLY A 228 8.18 -7.47 -13.96
C GLY A 228 9.53 -7.23 -14.65
N LYS A 229 9.65 -7.42 -15.96
CA LYS A 229 10.89 -7.15 -16.72
C LYS A 229 10.69 -6.26 -17.96
N ASP A 230 9.51 -5.66 -18.12
CA ASP A 230 9.28 -4.67 -19.18
C ASP A 230 9.88 -3.30 -18.81
N ASP A 231 10.18 -2.49 -19.84
CA ASP A 231 10.76 -1.15 -19.68
C ASP A 231 9.91 -0.27 -18.75
N GLU A 232 8.58 -0.37 -18.84
CA GLU A 232 7.67 0.41 -18.00
C GLU A 232 7.82 0.05 -16.51
N THR A 233 8.02 -1.22 -16.17
CA THR A 233 8.30 -1.65 -14.79
C THR A 233 9.58 -1.01 -14.26
N VAL A 234 10.65 -0.97 -15.06
CA VAL A 234 11.92 -0.34 -14.67
C VAL A 234 11.73 1.15 -14.39
N TRP A 235 10.95 1.86 -15.22
CA TRP A 235 10.67 3.28 -15.01
C TRP A 235 9.78 3.55 -13.80
N VAL A 236 8.77 2.71 -13.54
CA VAL A 236 7.95 2.82 -12.33
C VAL A 236 8.80 2.57 -11.08
N GLN A 237 9.75 1.62 -11.12
CA GLN A 237 10.68 1.39 -10.00
C GLN A 237 11.57 2.62 -9.73
N ARG A 238 12.19 3.21 -10.77
CA ARG A 238 12.96 4.45 -10.64
C ARG A 238 12.13 5.62 -10.11
N PHE A 239 10.89 5.71 -10.58
CA PHE A 239 9.94 6.71 -10.08
C PHE A 239 9.65 6.53 -8.59
N ASN A 240 9.41 5.28 -8.15
CA ASN A 240 9.20 4.96 -6.74
C ASN A 240 10.46 5.19 -5.88
N GLU A 241 11.67 4.96 -6.41
CA GLU A 241 12.92 5.30 -5.74
C GLU A 241 13.04 6.81 -5.46
N VAL A 242 12.65 7.64 -6.42
CA VAL A 242 12.59 9.11 -6.24
C VAL A 242 11.59 9.49 -5.14
N ILE A 243 10.40 8.89 -5.13
CA ILE A 243 9.39 9.09 -4.08
C ILE A 243 9.97 8.75 -2.71
N GLN A 244 10.56 7.57 -2.56
CA GLN A 244 11.13 7.09 -1.30
C GLN A 244 12.26 8.00 -0.80
N LYS A 245 13.15 8.42 -1.71
CA LYS A 245 14.23 9.36 -1.41
C LYS A 245 13.68 10.67 -0.84
N ARG A 246 12.72 11.30 -1.53
CA ARG A 246 12.18 12.61 -1.11
C ARG A 246 11.31 12.54 0.13
N ALA A 247 10.57 11.45 0.31
CA ALA A 247 9.86 11.19 1.56
C ALA A 247 10.86 11.09 2.73
N THR A 248 11.94 10.32 2.57
CA THR A 248 13.00 10.17 3.60
C THR A 248 13.65 11.51 3.95
N GLU A 249 14.06 12.29 2.94
CA GLU A 249 14.64 13.63 3.13
C GLU A 249 13.70 14.60 3.85
N SER A 250 12.39 14.40 3.72
CA SER A 250 11.35 15.23 4.33
C SER A 250 10.78 14.64 5.63
N GLN A 251 11.34 13.53 6.11
CA GLN A 251 10.82 12.75 7.26
C GLN A 251 9.34 12.35 7.12
N ALA A 252 8.86 12.18 5.89
CA ALA A 252 7.53 11.69 5.58
C ALA A 252 7.52 10.15 5.59
N LEU A 253 6.37 9.58 5.93
CA LEU A 253 6.13 8.14 5.86
C LEU A 253 5.89 7.74 4.40
N VAL A 254 6.25 6.50 4.06
CA VAL A 254 6.01 5.94 2.71
C VAL A 254 4.99 4.80 2.79
N ALA A 255 3.88 4.93 2.06
CA ALA A 255 2.94 3.84 1.83
C ALA A 255 3.25 3.17 0.48
N ASP A 256 3.54 1.87 0.51
CA ASP A 256 3.88 1.13 -0.70
C ASP A 256 2.63 0.64 -1.45
N PHE A 257 2.34 1.26 -2.59
CA PHE A 257 1.28 0.85 -3.50
C PHE A 257 1.78 -0.12 -4.57
N PHE A 258 3.09 -0.28 -4.76
CA PHE A 258 3.65 -1.13 -5.80
C PHE A 258 3.51 -2.61 -5.47
N ALA A 259 4.10 -3.05 -4.35
CA ALA A 259 4.15 -4.48 -4.02
C ALA A 259 2.76 -5.14 -3.90
N PRO A 260 1.72 -4.51 -3.33
CA PRO A 260 0.42 -5.15 -3.18
C PRO A 260 -0.34 -5.38 -4.50
N ILE A 261 -0.02 -4.62 -5.56
CA ILE A 261 -0.66 -4.75 -6.88
C ILE A 261 0.16 -5.60 -7.84
N PHE A 262 1.47 -5.72 -7.63
CA PHE A 262 2.36 -6.49 -8.49
C PHE A 262 1.93 -7.97 -8.59
N GLY A 263 1.68 -8.45 -9.81
CA GLY A 263 1.14 -9.77 -10.11
C GLY A 263 -0.38 -9.91 -9.94
N HIS A 264 -1.05 -8.85 -9.50
CA HIS A 264 -2.50 -8.78 -9.24
C HIS A 264 -3.17 -7.67 -10.04
N GLU A 265 -2.52 -7.15 -11.08
CA GLU A 265 -2.94 -5.96 -11.82
C GLU A 265 -4.36 -6.13 -12.36
N LYS A 266 -4.67 -7.26 -13.02
CA LYS A 266 -6.00 -7.54 -13.59
C LYS A 266 -7.10 -7.77 -12.56
N THR A 267 -6.75 -8.09 -11.33
CA THR A 267 -7.71 -8.38 -10.26
C THR A 267 -7.93 -7.19 -9.33
N LEU A 268 -6.95 -6.29 -9.20
CA LEU A 268 -6.98 -5.13 -8.30
C LEU A 268 -7.11 -3.80 -9.05
N THR A 269 -7.04 -3.81 -10.38
CA THR A 269 -7.29 -2.65 -11.24
C THR A 269 -8.28 -3.00 -12.34
N TRP A 270 -8.71 -1.99 -13.09
CA TRP A 270 -9.53 -2.15 -14.28
C TRP A 270 -8.70 -2.36 -15.57
N ILE A 271 -7.40 -2.70 -15.46
CA ILE A 271 -6.51 -2.72 -16.63
C ILE A 271 -6.94 -3.73 -17.69
N GLY A 272 -7.64 -4.79 -17.28
CA GLY A 272 -8.22 -5.78 -18.20
C GLY A 272 -9.24 -5.18 -19.18
N THR A 273 -9.80 -4.02 -18.86
CA THR A 273 -10.72 -3.25 -19.72
C THR A 273 -10.11 -1.93 -20.21
N GLY A 274 -8.79 -1.77 -20.08
CA GLY A 274 -8.06 -0.58 -20.54
C GLY A 274 -8.00 0.58 -19.54
N ASP A 275 -8.51 0.41 -18.33
CA ASP A 275 -8.51 1.46 -17.30
C ASP A 275 -7.44 1.18 -16.23
N VAL A 276 -6.49 2.09 -16.07
CA VAL A 276 -5.35 1.96 -15.15
C VAL A 276 -5.74 2.07 -13.67
N HIS A 277 -6.96 2.52 -13.36
CA HIS A 277 -7.33 2.83 -11.98
C HIS A 277 -7.59 1.57 -11.15
N PRO A 278 -7.36 1.63 -9.82
CA PRO A 278 -7.68 0.52 -8.93
C PRO A 278 -9.20 0.31 -8.92
N ASN A 279 -9.62 -0.95 -8.84
CA ASN A 279 -11.02 -1.27 -8.58
C ASN A 279 -11.29 -1.25 -7.06
N THR A 280 -12.52 -1.55 -6.64
CA THR A 280 -12.87 -1.54 -5.20
C THR A 280 -11.93 -2.41 -4.34
N PRO A 281 -11.66 -3.70 -4.68
CA PRO A 281 -10.63 -4.48 -4.00
C PRO A 281 -9.25 -3.83 -3.98
N GLY A 282 -8.81 -3.23 -5.09
CA GLY A 282 -7.54 -2.51 -5.15
C GLY A 282 -7.47 -1.35 -4.18
N HIS A 283 -8.49 -0.49 -4.14
CA HIS A 283 -8.57 0.63 -3.20
C HIS A 283 -8.51 0.19 -1.73
N VAL A 284 -9.11 -0.95 -1.39
CA VAL A 284 -8.99 -1.54 -0.03
C VAL A 284 -7.54 -1.89 0.29
N VAL A 285 -6.85 -2.57 -0.63
CA VAL A 285 -5.44 -2.93 -0.47
C VAL A 285 -4.54 -1.70 -0.33
N LEU A 286 -4.80 -0.64 -1.11
CA LEU A 286 -4.08 0.62 -1.00
C LEU A 286 -4.33 1.30 0.35
N ALA A 287 -5.57 1.29 0.85
CA ALA A 287 -5.90 1.83 2.17
C ALA A 287 -5.18 1.07 3.29
N THR A 288 -5.10 -0.26 3.18
CA THR A 288 -4.31 -1.11 4.08
C THR A 288 -2.83 -0.74 4.08
N ALA A 289 -2.25 -0.46 2.91
CA ALA A 289 -0.86 -0.03 2.81
C ALA A 289 -0.61 1.31 3.50
N VAL A 290 -1.55 2.27 3.38
CA VAL A 290 -1.49 3.55 4.11
C VAL A 290 -1.57 3.30 5.62
N TRP A 291 -2.53 2.51 6.07
CA TRP A 291 -2.69 2.17 7.49
C TRP A 291 -1.43 1.52 8.08
N LYS A 292 -0.83 0.59 7.34
CA LYS A 292 0.44 -0.03 7.76
C LYS A 292 1.57 0.99 7.88
N ALA A 293 1.66 1.93 6.94
CA ALA A 293 2.72 2.94 6.96
C ALA A 293 2.61 3.90 8.15
N THR A 294 1.42 4.14 8.70
CA THR A 294 1.25 5.07 9.82
C THR A 294 1.78 4.52 11.15
N GLY A 295 1.79 3.20 11.34
CA GLY A 295 2.12 2.57 12.61
C GLY A 295 1.13 2.90 13.74
N TYR A 296 -0.08 3.37 13.41
CA TYR A 296 -1.08 3.75 14.41
C TYR A 296 -1.70 2.57 15.15
N ALA A 297 -1.73 1.38 14.55
CA ALA A 297 -2.13 0.18 15.27
C ALA A 297 -0.99 -0.23 16.22
N THR A 298 -1.21 -0.12 17.51
CA THR A 298 -0.17 -0.41 18.52
C THR A 298 -0.46 -1.70 19.29
N GLN A 299 -1.66 -2.27 19.19
CA GLN A 299 -2.00 -3.52 19.86
C GLN A 299 -1.95 -4.69 18.88
N ALA A 300 -1.22 -5.73 19.29
CA ALA A 300 -1.23 -6.99 18.59
C ALA A 300 -2.62 -7.67 18.66
N PRO A 301 -3.02 -8.39 17.60
CA PRO A 301 -4.20 -9.26 17.65
C PRO A 301 -4.18 -10.17 18.87
N GLN A 302 -5.35 -10.34 19.49
CA GLN A 302 -5.54 -11.33 20.54
C GLN A 302 -6.08 -12.61 19.91
N ILE A 303 -5.48 -13.74 20.27
CA ILE A 303 -5.90 -15.07 19.81
C ILE A 303 -6.50 -15.78 21.00
N THR A 304 -7.70 -16.32 20.83
CA THR A 304 -8.31 -17.26 21.76
C THR A 304 -8.61 -18.56 21.03
N LEU A 305 -8.46 -19.67 21.74
CA LEU A 305 -8.79 -21.00 21.21
C LEU A 305 -10.06 -21.47 21.87
N ASP A 306 -11.01 -21.92 21.05
CA ASP A 306 -12.16 -22.70 21.48
C ASP A 306 -11.95 -24.14 20.99
N PHE A 307 -12.02 -25.08 21.93
CA PHE A 307 -11.77 -26.50 21.68
C PHE A 307 -12.94 -27.31 22.21
N SER A 308 -13.63 -28.00 21.30
CA SER A 308 -14.74 -28.88 21.69
C SER A 308 -14.26 -30.27 22.16
N VAL A 309 -13.00 -30.64 21.86
CA VAL A 309 -12.50 -32.03 21.99
C VAL A 309 -11.01 -32.15 22.34
N PHE A 310 -10.29 -31.06 22.62
CA PHE A 310 -8.90 -31.15 23.07
C PHE A 310 -8.84 -31.50 24.57
N PRO A 311 -8.10 -32.53 25.00
CA PRO A 311 -8.05 -32.93 26.41
C PRO A 311 -7.56 -31.79 27.30
N GLU A 312 -8.28 -31.51 28.39
CA GLU A 312 -7.88 -30.45 29.35
C GLU A 312 -6.49 -30.70 29.94
N ASN A 313 -6.15 -31.98 30.15
CA ASN A 313 -4.84 -32.41 30.64
C ASN A 313 -3.73 -32.33 29.57
N ARG A 314 -4.08 -32.00 28.32
CA ARG A 314 -3.18 -31.86 27.16
C ARG A 314 -2.36 -33.10 26.86
N LEU A 315 -2.86 -34.27 27.26
CA LEU A 315 -2.26 -35.56 26.96
C LEU A 315 -3.01 -36.21 25.80
N LEU A 316 -2.31 -36.45 24.70
CA LEU A 316 -2.85 -37.02 23.47
C LEU A 316 -2.36 -38.45 23.27
N THR A 317 -3.18 -39.27 22.65
CA THR A 317 -2.72 -40.53 22.05
C THR A 317 -2.30 -40.27 20.61
N ALA A 318 -1.21 -40.88 20.17
CA ALA A 318 -0.79 -40.78 18.77
C ALA A 318 -1.91 -41.27 17.82
N GLY A 319 -2.04 -40.62 16.67
CA GLY A 319 -3.01 -41.00 15.63
C GLY A 319 -4.42 -40.40 15.80
N GLN A 320 -4.57 -39.37 16.63
CA GLN A 320 -5.82 -38.65 16.84
C GLN A 320 -5.87 -37.36 16.00
N ARG A 321 -7.09 -36.96 15.62
CA ARG A 321 -7.35 -35.70 14.93
C ARG A 321 -8.24 -34.80 15.77
N PHE A 322 -7.90 -33.52 15.85
CA PHE A 322 -8.60 -32.54 16.65
C PHE A 322 -8.95 -31.31 15.80
N ALA A 323 -10.22 -30.89 15.85
CA ALA A 323 -10.64 -29.65 15.25
C ALA A 323 -10.51 -28.52 16.29
N PHE A 324 -9.83 -27.45 15.89
CA PHE A 324 -9.73 -26.21 16.63
C PHE A 324 -10.58 -25.13 15.96
N THR A 325 -11.35 -24.41 16.77
CA THR A 325 -11.89 -23.11 16.39
C THR A 325 -10.96 -22.05 16.96
N VAL A 326 -10.26 -21.35 16.08
CA VAL A 326 -9.32 -20.28 16.44
C VAL A 326 -10.06 -18.97 16.28
N LYS A 327 -10.33 -18.28 17.39
CA LYS A 327 -10.96 -16.96 17.38
C LYS A 327 -9.87 -15.90 17.47
N VAL A 328 -9.90 -14.94 16.56
CA VAL A 328 -8.93 -13.85 16.53
C VAL A 328 -9.67 -12.52 16.65
N GLN A 329 -9.31 -11.76 17.68
CA GLN A 329 -9.79 -10.41 17.91
C GLN A 329 -8.65 -9.43 17.60
N ALA A 330 -8.79 -8.68 16.51
CA ALA A 330 -7.91 -7.54 16.23
C ALA A 330 -8.56 -6.26 16.77
N GLU A 331 -7.75 -5.27 17.16
CA GLU A 331 -8.16 -4.00 17.79
C GLU A 331 -9.26 -3.25 16.99
N TYR A 332 -9.41 -3.54 15.68
CA TYR A 332 -10.31 -2.82 14.77
C TYR A 332 -11.23 -3.71 13.92
N SER A 333 -11.36 -5.00 14.24
CA SER A 333 -12.10 -6.03 13.46
C SER A 333 -13.62 -5.79 13.24
N ARG A 334 -14.21 -4.71 13.76
CA ARG A 334 -15.65 -4.40 13.61
C ARG A 334 -16.07 -4.07 12.18
N LEU A 335 -15.13 -3.72 11.31
CA LEU A 335 -15.42 -3.41 9.92
C LEU A 335 -14.94 -4.58 9.06
N THR A 336 -15.92 -5.32 8.56
CA THR A 336 -15.85 -6.43 7.61
C THR A 336 -14.74 -6.26 6.58
N LEU A 337 -13.90 -7.30 6.47
CA LEU A 337 -12.75 -7.44 5.56
C LEU A 337 -11.58 -6.49 5.88
N GLY A 338 -10.53 -7.01 6.52
CA GLY A 338 -9.19 -6.47 6.27
C GLY A 338 -8.25 -6.29 7.45
N ASN A 339 -8.68 -6.45 8.70
CA ASN A 339 -7.77 -6.19 9.83
C ASN A 339 -6.87 -7.35 10.22
N LEU A 340 -6.99 -8.51 9.56
CA LEU A 340 -6.03 -9.60 9.68
C LEU A 340 -5.43 -9.87 8.30
N SER A 341 -4.11 -9.77 8.20
CA SER A 341 -3.35 -10.11 7.00
C SER A 341 -3.18 -11.61 6.87
N LYS A 342 -2.97 -12.33 7.98
CA LYS A 342 -2.88 -13.79 8.01
C LYS A 342 -3.09 -14.35 9.41
N VAL A 343 -3.58 -15.58 9.48
CA VAL A 343 -3.56 -16.41 10.70
C VAL A 343 -2.88 -17.72 10.36
N THR A 344 -1.89 -18.12 11.16
CA THR A 344 -1.07 -19.30 10.91
C THR A 344 -0.89 -20.16 12.16
N VAL A 345 -0.59 -21.43 11.97
CA VAL A 345 -0.16 -22.35 13.03
C VAL A 345 1.12 -23.07 12.62
N ALA A 346 2.02 -23.29 13.58
CA ALA A 346 3.21 -24.12 13.42
C ALA A 346 3.29 -25.15 14.56
N LEU A 347 3.82 -26.34 14.25
CA LEU A 347 4.13 -27.39 15.22
C LEU A 347 5.63 -27.43 15.44
N ASP A 348 6.06 -27.35 16.70
CA ASP A 348 7.47 -27.46 17.13
C ASP A 348 8.44 -26.53 16.36
N GLY A 349 7.96 -25.33 16.01
CA GLY A 349 8.74 -24.35 15.23
C GLY A 349 8.93 -24.71 13.76
N GLY A 350 8.22 -25.73 13.25
CA GLY A 350 8.20 -26.13 11.86
C GLY A 350 7.45 -25.15 10.93
N GLU A 351 7.06 -25.65 9.75
CA GLU A 351 6.39 -24.85 8.72
C GLU A 351 5.08 -24.22 9.22
N LYS A 352 4.87 -22.94 8.88
CA LYS A 352 3.65 -22.20 9.18
C LYS A 352 2.56 -22.53 8.17
N LYS A 353 1.45 -23.09 8.64
CA LYS A 353 0.25 -23.37 7.84
C LYS A 353 -0.75 -22.22 7.99
N ILE A 354 -1.26 -21.68 6.88
CA ILE A 354 -2.31 -20.65 6.89
C ILE A 354 -3.66 -21.29 7.25
N LEU A 355 -4.39 -20.66 8.16
CA LEU A 355 -5.71 -21.13 8.57
C LEU A 355 -6.82 -20.56 7.66
N ALA A 356 -7.85 -21.37 7.42
CA ALA A 356 -9.00 -20.97 6.63
C ALA A 356 -10.00 -20.20 7.50
N LEU A 357 -10.44 -19.03 7.01
CA LEU A 357 -11.49 -18.24 7.64
C LEU A 357 -12.82 -19.00 7.57
N VAL A 358 -13.50 -19.13 8.70
CA VAL A 358 -14.86 -19.67 8.77
C VAL A 358 -15.82 -18.58 8.26
N PRO A 359 -16.64 -18.86 7.22
CA PRO A 359 -17.53 -17.86 6.65
C PRO A 359 -18.52 -17.31 7.70
N SER A 360 -18.76 -16.00 7.67
CA SER A 360 -19.59 -15.27 8.64
C SER A 360 -21.01 -15.83 8.83
N ARG A 361 -21.58 -16.51 7.82
CA ARG A 361 -22.89 -17.19 7.94
C ARG A 361 -22.92 -18.36 8.93
N TYR A 362 -21.75 -18.84 9.37
CA TYR A 362 -21.59 -19.87 10.39
C TYR A 362 -20.98 -19.32 11.68
N ASN A 363 -20.64 -18.04 11.71
CA ASN A 363 -20.12 -17.39 12.90
C ASN A 363 -21.31 -17.07 13.81
N SER A 364 -21.40 -17.76 14.94
CA SER A 364 -22.46 -17.54 15.94
C SER A 364 -22.24 -16.29 16.79
N ASP A 365 -21.11 -15.60 16.61
CA ASP A 365 -20.68 -14.53 17.48
C ASP A 365 -20.89 -13.14 16.84
N THR A 366 -21.63 -12.27 17.54
CA THR A 366 -21.74 -10.84 17.22
C THR A 366 -20.56 -10.04 17.75
N SER A 367 -19.62 -10.68 18.46
CA SER A 367 -18.38 -10.07 18.88
C SER A 367 -17.51 -9.72 17.68
N SER A 368 -16.66 -8.72 17.84
CA SER A 368 -15.69 -8.30 16.85
C SER A 368 -14.54 -9.32 16.70
N SER A 369 -14.84 -10.60 16.51
CA SER A 369 -13.85 -11.67 16.33
C SER A 369 -14.06 -12.38 15.00
N GLN A 370 -12.95 -12.77 14.36
CA GLN A 370 -12.95 -13.62 13.18
C GLN A 370 -12.63 -15.05 13.60
N GLU A 371 -13.40 -16.02 13.12
CA GLU A 371 -13.19 -17.43 13.42
C GLU A 371 -12.45 -18.14 12.28
N PHE A 372 -11.49 -18.99 12.64
CA PHE A 372 -10.71 -19.81 11.72
C PHE A 372 -10.79 -21.26 12.16
N SER A 373 -10.73 -22.18 11.20
CA SER A 373 -10.70 -23.61 11.48
C SER A 373 -9.31 -24.20 11.26
N TYR A 374 -8.88 -25.04 12.18
CA TYR A 374 -7.66 -25.83 12.04
C TYR A 374 -7.93 -27.29 12.41
N LEU A 375 -7.64 -28.22 11.50
CA LEU A 375 -7.62 -29.64 11.78
C LEU A 375 -6.20 -30.08 12.09
N PHE A 376 -5.93 -30.35 13.36
CA PHE A 376 -4.68 -30.92 13.80
C PHE A 376 -4.71 -32.44 13.65
N ASP A 377 -3.59 -33.00 13.18
CA ASP A 377 -3.39 -34.43 13.02
C ASP A 377 -2.14 -34.83 13.78
N SER A 378 -2.28 -35.66 14.82
CA SER A 378 -1.14 -36.20 15.57
C SER A 378 -0.53 -37.45 14.93
N VAL A 379 -1.05 -37.89 13.77
CA VAL A 379 -0.46 -38.99 12.99
C VAL A 379 0.98 -38.63 12.63
N GLY A 380 1.93 -39.42 13.15
CA GLY A 380 3.37 -39.26 12.89
C GLY A 380 4.14 -38.49 13.96
N LEU A 381 3.50 -38.04 15.05
CA LEU A 381 4.21 -37.46 16.18
C LEU A 381 4.84 -38.56 17.05
N THR A 382 6.06 -38.30 17.48
CA THR A 382 6.78 -39.14 18.45
C THR A 382 6.21 -38.94 19.85
N SER A 383 6.36 -39.91 20.75
CA SER A 383 6.03 -39.68 22.16
C SER A 383 6.90 -38.55 22.73
N GLY A 384 6.31 -37.71 23.59
CA GLY A 384 6.98 -36.60 24.24
C GLY A 384 6.25 -35.27 24.13
N LYS A 385 6.97 -34.19 24.46
CA LYS A 385 6.43 -32.83 24.51
C LYS A 385 6.45 -32.17 23.15
N HIS A 386 5.34 -31.52 22.82
CA HIS A 386 5.13 -30.79 21.58
C HIS A 386 4.49 -29.42 21.85
N LEU A 387 4.58 -28.54 20.87
CA LEU A 387 4.07 -27.18 20.94
C LEU A 387 3.36 -26.78 19.65
N LEU A 388 2.07 -26.44 19.74
CA LEU A 388 1.38 -25.69 18.70
C LEU A 388 1.54 -24.19 18.98
N ARG A 389 2.01 -23.43 18.00
CA ARG A 389 2.09 -21.97 18.07
C ARG A 389 1.19 -21.36 17.01
N PHE A 390 0.14 -20.67 17.47
CA PHE A 390 -0.77 -19.90 16.64
C PHE A 390 -0.28 -18.47 16.56
N GLU A 391 -0.33 -17.87 15.37
CA GLU A 391 0.03 -16.48 15.15
C GLU A 391 -1.01 -15.80 14.28
N ALA A 392 -1.38 -14.57 14.62
CA ALA A 392 -2.27 -13.71 13.88
C ALA A 392 -1.56 -12.40 13.62
N VAL A 393 -1.55 -11.98 12.36
CA VAL A 393 -0.92 -10.73 11.93
C VAL A 393 -2.00 -9.79 11.45
N ASP A 394 -2.06 -8.58 12.00
CA ASP A 394 -3.02 -7.57 11.54
C ASP A 394 -2.58 -6.90 10.22
N SER A 395 -3.41 -5.98 9.73
CA SER A 395 -3.10 -5.12 8.58
C SER A 395 -1.91 -4.19 8.80
N ALA A 396 -1.58 -3.85 10.04
CA ALA A 396 -0.44 -3.02 10.40
C ALA A 396 0.86 -3.83 10.58
N GLY A 397 0.77 -5.16 10.62
CA GLY A 397 1.90 -6.06 10.82
C GLY A 397 2.16 -6.45 12.27
N ASN A 398 1.31 -6.06 13.22
CA ASN A 398 1.42 -6.50 14.61
C ASN A 398 1.11 -7.99 14.70
N ILE A 399 1.89 -8.71 15.51
CA ILE A 399 1.80 -10.17 15.64
C ILE A 399 1.27 -10.52 17.03
N GLY A 400 0.07 -11.08 17.06
CA GLY A 400 -0.46 -11.82 18.19
C GLY A 400 0.01 -13.27 18.13
N ALA A 401 0.35 -13.85 19.27
CA ALA A 401 0.72 -15.27 19.33
C ALA A 401 0.08 -15.96 20.54
N LEU A 402 -0.30 -17.23 20.35
CA LEU A 402 -0.76 -18.11 21.41
C LEU A 402 -0.05 -19.45 21.29
N GLU A 403 0.49 -19.91 22.41
CA GLU A 403 1.23 -21.17 22.51
C GLU A 403 0.40 -22.20 23.27
N LEU A 404 0.26 -23.39 22.68
CA LEU A 404 -0.46 -24.53 23.24
C LEU A 404 0.51 -25.71 23.35
N PRO A 405 1.21 -25.85 24.49
CA PRO A 405 2.03 -27.04 24.75
C PRO A 405 1.14 -28.25 25.06
N PHE A 406 1.55 -29.43 24.60
CA PHE A 406 0.87 -30.71 24.81
C PHE A 406 1.87 -31.88 24.84
N GLU A 407 1.40 -33.05 25.23
CA GLU A 407 2.22 -34.27 25.31
C GLU A 407 1.55 -35.40 24.51
N VAL A 408 2.35 -36.19 23.79
CA VAL A 408 1.91 -37.41 23.11
C VAL A 408 2.44 -38.60 23.89
N ALA A 409 1.53 -39.47 24.32
CA ALA A 409 1.84 -40.74 24.99
C ALA A 409 2.33 -41.78 23.97
#